data_AF-A0A3P7MSQ3-F1
#
_entry.id   AF-A0A3P7MSQ3-F1
#
_cell.length_a   1.000
_cell.length_b   1.000
_cell.length_c   1.000
_cell.angle_alpha   90.00
_cell.angle_beta   90.00
_cell.angle_gamma   90.00
#
_symmetry.space_group_name_H-M   'P 1'
#
loop_
_entity.id
_entity.type
_entity.pdbx_description
1 polymer ?
#
loop_
_entity_poly.entity_id
_entity_poly.type
_entity_poly.pdbx_seq_one_letter_code
_entity_poly.pdbx_strand_id
1 'polypeptide(L)'
;MSNVVIVGSAATLAFTIASLVTMVSLLREITDLQMEVQVGMDEFKAISDDTWNRIISKHLNPTGVSEAPPTFASLFGRRPRAAGFPEQCNCGEKSRDCPPGPPGPQGPKGPPGEPGRDGEDGRPGTPGVAIAVTHN
;
A
#
# COMPACT_ATOMS: atom_id res chain seq x y z
N MET A 1 -22.97 53.74 42.06
CA MET A 1 -23.47 52.70 41.11
C MET A 1 -22.89 52.87 39.70
N SER A 2 -22.89 54.08 39.11
CA SER A 2 -22.32 54.33 37.76
C SER A 2 -20.87 53.85 37.58
N ASN A 3 -19.97 54.17 38.53
CA ASN A 3 -18.55 53.78 38.44
C ASN A 3 -18.33 52.26 38.39
N VAL A 4 -19.17 51.47 39.06
CA VAL A 4 -19.06 50.00 39.07
C VAL A 4 -19.46 49.41 37.71
N VAL A 5 -20.47 50.00 37.07
CA VAL A 5 -20.93 49.60 35.73
C VAL A 5 -19.88 49.94 34.67
N ILE A 6 -19.22 51.09 34.78
CA ILE A 6 -18.13 51.50 33.87
C ILE A 6 -16.93 50.55 34.01
N VAL A 7 -16.52 50.24 35.24
CA VAL A 7 -15.40 49.31 35.48
C VAL A 7 -15.72 47.90 35.00
N GLY A 8 -16.95 47.41 35.25
CA GLY A 8 -17.37 46.08 34.81
C GLY A 8 -17.42 45.92 33.30
N SER A 9 -17.96 46.91 32.57
CA SER A 9 -18.02 46.89 31.10
C SER A 9 -16.64 47.04 30.45
N ALA A 10 -15.74 47.83 31.03
CA ALA A 10 -14.36 47.92 30.58
C ALA A 10 -13.61 46.58 30.75
N ALA A 11 -13.85 45.86 31.86
CA ALA A 11 -13.22 44.58 32.12
C ALA A 11 -13.65 43.49 31.13
N THR A 12 -14.95 43.38 30.81
CA THR A 12 -15.44 42.40 29.83
C THR A 12 -14.98 42.73 28.42
N LEU A 13 -14.91 44.03 28.07
CA LEU A 13 -14.35 44.47 26.80
C LEU A 13 -12.86 44.14 26.69
N ALA A 14 -12.07 44.35 27.75
CA ALA A 14 -10.66 43.96 27.78
C ALA A 14 -10.48 42.44 27.63
N PHE A 15 -11.31 41.64 28.31
CA PHE A 15 -11.25 40.18 28.23
C PHE A 15 -11.59 39.65 26.83
N THR A 16 -12.64 40.19 26.20
CA THR A 16 -13.02 39.81 24.83
C THR A 16 -11.95 40.20 23.82
N ILE A 17 -11.33 41.38 23.95
CA ILE A 17 -10.19 41.79 23.12
C ILE A 17 -9.01 40.82 23.31
N ALA A 18 -8.66 40.49 24.55
CA ALA A 18 -7.59 39.54 24.83
C ALA A 18 -7.85 38.17 24.19
N SER A 19 -9.09 37.68 24.28
CA SER A 19 -9.51 36.43 23.63
C SER A 19 -9.37 36.50 22.10
N LEU A 20 -9.79 37.60 21.47
CA LEU A 20 -9.62 37.79 20.02
C LEU A 20 -8.15 37.85 19.61
N VAL A 21 -7.30 38.52 20.41
CA VAL A 21 -5.85 38.56 20.18
C VAL A 21 -5.24 37.17 20.25
N THR A 22 -5.62 36.36 21.25
CA THR A 22 -5.14 34.95 21.35
C THR A 22 -5.63 34.09 20.20
N MET A 23 -6.85 34.30 19.70
CA MET A 23 -7.35 33.58 18.53
C MET A 23 -6.53 33.93 17.29
N VAL A 24 -6.21 35.21 17.09
CA VAL A 24 -5.38 35.65 15.97
C VAL A 24 -3.95 35.11 16.06
N SER A 25 -3.36 35.02 17.26
CA SER A 25 -2.02 34.43 17.42
C SER A 25 -2.03 32.93 17.07
N LEU A 26 -3.02 32.17 17.54
CA LEU A 26 -3.17 30.75 17.20
C LEU A 26 -3.35 30.54 15.69
N LEU A 27 -4.14 31.38 15.03
CA LEU A 27 -4.31 31.29 13.57
C LEU A 27 -2.99 31.50 12.82
N ARG A 28 -2.12 32.39 13.30
CA ARG A 28 -0.78 32.61 12.71
C ARG A 28 0.15 31.42 12.95
N GLU A 29 0.16 30.88 14.16
CA GLU A 29 0.94 29.69 14.50
C GLU A 29 0.50 28.48 13.66
N ILE A 30 -0.80 28.30 13.44
CA ILE A 30 -1.31 27.24 12.57
C ILE A 30 -0.78 27.42 11.15
N THR A 31 -0.81 28.62 10.59
CA THR A 31 -0.30 28.85 9.23
C THR A 31 1.20 28.58 9.11
N ASP A 32 1.97 28.89 10.15
CA ASP A 32 3.41 28.63 10.19
C ASP A 32 3.71 27.13 10.27
N LEU A 33 3.04 26.43 11.19
CA LEU A 33 3.15 24.98 11.35
C LEU A 33 2.78 24.22 10.06
N GLN A 34 1.75 24.69 9.33
CA GLN A 34 1.37 24.09 8.06
C GLN A 34 2.51 24.17 7.03
N MET A 35 3.22 25.29 6.95
CA MET A 35 4.36 25.43 6.04
C MET A 35 5.52 24.52 6.45
N GLU A 36 5.84 24.44 7.73
CA GLU A 36 6.90 23.56 8.23
C GLU A 36 6.60 22.07 7.94
N VAL A 37 5.36 21.62 8.20
CA VAL A 37 4.94 20.24 7.93
C VAL A 37 4.93 19.93 6.43
N GLN A 38 4.50 20.86 5.58
CA GLN A 38 4.54 20.68 4.13
C GLN A 38 5.97 20.51 3.62
N VAL A 39 6.90 21.35 4.07
CA VAL A 39 8.32 21.24 3.73
C VAL A 39 8.89 19.89 4.18
N GLY A 40 8.59 19.45 5.42
CA GLY A 40 9.03 18.15 5.91
C GLY A 40 8.45 16.97 5.11
N MET A 41 7.19 17.07 4.67
CA MET A 41 6.54 16.06 3.83
C MET A 41 7.17 16.00 2.44
N ASP A 42 7.52 17.14 1.84
CA ASP A 42 8.17 17.19 0.53
C ASP A 42 9.56 16.54 0.56
N GLU A 43 10.35 16.81 1.62
CA GLU A 43 11.65 16.16 1.82
C GLU A 43 11.51 14.64 2.01
N PHE A 44 10.60 14.22 2.88
CA PHE A 44 10.33 12.80 3.11
C PHE A 44 9.85 12.09 1.84
N LYS A 45 8.99 12.76 1.07
CA LYS A 45 8.47 12.26 -0.21
C LYS A 45 9.61 12.10 -1.21
N ALA A 46 10.49 13.09 -1.34
CA ALA A 46 11.64 13.02 -2.23
C ALA A 46 12.54 11.83 -1.90
N ILE A 47 12.84 11.61 -0.61
CA ILE A 47 13.65 10.48 -0.14
C ILE A 47 12.95 9.14 -0.41
N SER A 48 11.64 9.07 -0.14
CA SER A 48 10.85 7.85 -0.35
C SER A 48 10.72 7.50 -1.83
N ASP A 49 10.43 8.49 -2.67
CA ASP A 49 10.30 8.31 -4.12
C ASP A 49 11.66 7.94 -4.74
N ASP A 50 12.78 8.53 -4.30
CA ASP A 50 14.14 8.10 -4.71
C ASP A 50 14.43 6.66 -4.30
N THR A 51 14.17 6.31 -3.04
CA THR A 51 14.39 4.95 -2.52
C THR A 51 13.53 3.93 -3.27
N TRP A 52 12.27 4.26 -3.52
CA TRP A 52 11.35 3.41 -4.26
C TRP A 52 11.80 3.21 -5.72
N ASN A 53 12.17 4.29 -6.41
CA ASN A 53 12.72 4.24 -7.76
C ASN A 53 14.00 3.40 -7.82
N ARG A 54 14.86 3.49 -6.78
CA ARG A 54 16.05 2.67 -6.66
C ARG A 54 15.73 1.19 -6.45
N ILE A 55 14.79 0.86 -5.56
CA ILE A 55 14.37 -0.54 -5.31
C ILE A 55 13.80 -1.15 -6.59
N ILE A 56 12.90 -0.42 -7.26
CA ILE A 56 12.32 -0.82 -8.53
C ILE A 56 13.44 -1.02 -9.56
N SER A 57 14.27 -0.01 -9.83
CA SER A 57 15.33 -0.13 -10.85
C SER A 57 16.27 -1.34 -10.64
N LYS A 58 16.52 -1.73 -9.39
CA LYS A 58 17.35 -2.90 -9.05
C LYS A 58 16.60 -4.23 -9.09
N HIS A 59 15.29 -4.26 -8.81
CA HIS A 59 14.46 -5.47 -8.91
C HIS A 59 13.94 -5.74 -10.32
N LEU A 60 13.87 -4.72 -11.19
CA LEU A 60 13.31 -4.85 -12.54
C LEU A 60 14.26 -5.51 -13.55
N ASN A 61 15.57 -5.46 -13.34
CA ASN A 61 16.51 -6.01 -14.31
C ASN A 61 17.59 -6.89 -13.67
N PRO A 62 17.19 -8.03 -13.07
CA PRO A 62 18.15 -8.82 -12.33
C PRO A 62 18.89 -9.83 -13.24
N THR A 63 18.67 -9.78 -14.57
CA THR A 63 19.42 -10.51 -15.61
C THR A 63 19.99 -9.60 -16.71
N GLY A 64 19.70 -8.29 -16.72
CA GLY A 64 20.30 -7.33 -17.65
C GLY A 64 19.88 -7.46 -19.12
N VAL A 65 18.87 -8.27 -19.47
CA VAL A 65 18.60 -8.68 -20.87
C VAL A 65 17.19 -8.42 -21.39
N SER A 66 16.35 -7.60 -20.73
CA SER A 66 15.03 -7.31 -21.28
C SER A 66 14.63 -5.84 -21.14
N GLU A 67 14.30 -5.25 -22.29
CA GLU A 67 13.83 -3.87 -22.49
C GLU A 67 12.30 -3.73 -22.28
N ALA A 68 11.65 -4.77 -21.75
CA ALA A 68 10.20 -4.82 -21.55
C ALA A 68 9.76 -3.98 -20.33
N PRO A 69 8.61 -3.28 -20.39
CA PRO A 69 8.08 -2.52 -19.27
C PRO A 69 7.81 -3.41 -18.04
N PRO A 70 8.14 -2.92 -16.84
CA PRO A 70 7.97 -3.69 -15.62
C PRO A 70 6.50 -4.01 -15.32
N THR A 71 6.20 -5.28 -15.07
CA THR A 71 4.87 -5.73 -14.66
C THR A 71 4.86 -6.01 -13.15
N PHE A 72 3.74 -5.83 -12.44
CA PHE A 72 3.64 -6.17 -11.00
C PHE A 72 4.13 -7.60 -10.68
N ALA A 73 3.92 -8.54 -11.60
CA ALA A 73 4.39 -9.92 -11.48
C ALA A 73 5.93 -10.07 -11.41
N SER A 74 6.72 -9.17 -12.03
CA SER A 74 8.18 -9.24 -11.97
C SER A 74 8.77 -8.68 -10.66
N LEU A 75 8.02 -7.82 -9.95
CA LEU A 75 8.39 -7.29 -8.63
C LEU A 75 8.20 -8.33 -7.51
N PHE A 76 7.16 -9.17 -7.59
CA PHE A 76 6.88 -10.24 -6.61
C PHE A 76 7.36 -11.62 -7.08
N GLY A 77 8.15 -11.68 -8.15
CA GLY A 77 8.68 -12.91 -8.70
C GLY A 77 9.57 -13.64 -7.70
N ARG A 78 9.15 -14.83 -7.26
CA ARG A 78 9.94 -15.68 -6.37
C ARG A 78 11.11 -16.29 -7.14
N ARG A 79 12.33 -15.79 -6.92
CA ARG A 79 13.53 -16.46 -7.44
C ARG A 79 13.79 -17.78 -6.70
N PRO A 80 13.95 -18.91 -7.40
CA PRO A 80 14.33 -20.16 -6.76
C PRO A 80 15.75 -20.03 -6.19
N ARG A 81 15.94 -20.41 -4.92
CA ARG A 81 17.24 -20.32 -4.21
C ARG A 81 18.37 -21.10 -4.89
N ALA A 82 18.02 -22.08 -5.74
CA ALA A 82 18.96 -22.85 -6.54
C ALA A 82 19.56 -22.08 -7.73
N ALA A 83 18.99 -20.94 -8.12
CA ALA A 83 19.46 -20.15 -9.27
C ALA A 83 20.73 -19.32 -8.98
N GLY A 84 21.22 -19.31 -7.73
CA GLY A 84 22.31 -18.45 -7.30
C GLY A 84 21.89 -16.96 -7.24
N PHE A 85 22.62 -16.16 -6.48
CA PHE A 85 22.47 -14.70 -6.53
C PHE A 85 23.30 -14.16 -7.70
N PRO A 86 22.81 -13.14 -8.44
CA PRO A 86 23.65 -12.45 -9.41
C PRO A 86 24.83 -11.77 -8.70
N GLU A 87 25.98 -11.68 -9.37
CA GLU A 87 27.24 -11.10 -8.85
C GLU A 87 27.06 -9.71 -8.21
N GLN A 88 26.05 -8.95 -8.65
CA GLN A 88 25.66 -7.64 -8.14
C GLN A 88 24.96 -7.63 -6.76
N CYS A 89 24.69 -8.78 -6.15
CA CYS A 89 24.01 -8.91 -4.84
C CYS A 89 24.94 -9.41 -3.72
N ASN A 90 26.25 -9.21 -3.84
CA ASN A 90 27.24 -9.65 -2.86
C ASN A 90 27.65 -8.48 -1.94
N CYS A 91 26.75 -8.04 -1.04
CA CYS A 91 26.92 -6.87 -0.16
C CYS A 91 27.97 -7.03 0.97
N GLY A 92 28.95 -7.92 0.80
CA GLY A 92 30.03 -8.14 1.77
C GLY A 92 31.18 -8.95 1.16
N GLU A 93 32.39 -8.80 1.70
CA GLU A 93 33.54 -9.58 1.28
C GLU A 93 33.26 -11.06 1.53
N LYS A 94 33.04 -11.82 0.45
CA LYS A 94 32.79 -13.26 0.50
C LYS A 94 33.96 -13.90 1.23
N SER A 95 33.69 -14.56 2.36
CA SER A 95 34.68 -15.38 3.05
C SER A 95 35.28 -16.34 2.03
N ARG A 96 36.59 -16.20 1.77
CA ARG A 96 37.28 -16.82 0.63
C ARG A 96 37.16 -18.35 0.61
N ASP A 97 36.94 -18.95 1.78
CA ASP A 97 36.99 -20.40 1.99
C ASP A 97 35.67 -21.02 2.48
N CYS A 98 34.55 -20.29 2.47
CA CYS A 98 33.26 -20.87 2.87
C CYS A 98 32.47 -21.38 1.66
N PRO A 99 32.20 -22.69 1.54
CA PRO A 99 31.26 -23.18 0.55
C PRO A 99 29.85 -22.65 0.88
N PRO A 100 28.98 -22.44 -0.13
CA PRO A 100 27.57 -22.18 0.11
C PRO A 100 26.97 -23.25 1.04
N GLY A 101 26.14 -22.83 1.99
CA GLY A 101 25.38 -23.78 2.81
C GLY A 101 24.47 -24.66 1.94
N PRO A 102 24.12 -25.87 2.41
CA PRO A 102 23.19 -26.72 1.68
C PRO A 102 21.83 -26.01 1.50
N PRO A 103 21.08 -26.29 0.41
CA PRO A 103 19.72 -25.82 0.28
C PRO A 103 18.88 -26.20 1.50
N GLY A 104 18.09 -25.26 2.04
CA GLY A 104 17.14 -25.58 3.09
C GLY A 104 16.12 -26.63 2.65
N PRO A 105 15.51 -27.39 3.58
CA PRO A 105 14.53 -28.42 3.25
C PRO A 105 13.34 -27.84 2.48
N GLN A 106 12.70 -28.69 1.66
CA GLN A 106 11.43 -28.33 1.03
C GLN A 106 10.40 -28.01 2.12
N GLY A 107 9.62 -26.93 1.94
CA GLY A 107 8.51 -26.64 2.83
C GLY A 107 7.45 -27.75 2.79
N PRO A 108 6.61 -27.88 3.83
CA PRO A 108 5.53 -28.86 3.83
C PRO A 108 4.56 -28.61 2.64
N LYS A 109 3.93 -29.68 2.16
CA LYS A 109 2.85 -29.58 1.18
C LYS A 109 1.73 -28.70 1.75
N GLY A 110 1.19 -27.78 0.95
CA GLY A 110 0.03 -27.00 1.34
C GLY A 110 -1.19 -27.89 1.66
N PRO A 111 -2.16 -27.39 2.44
CA PRO A 111 -3.41 -28.10 2.67
C PRO A 111 -4.15 -28.36 1.34
N PRO A 112 -4.97 -29.43 1.25
CA PRO A 112 -5.90 -29.61 0.13
C PRO A 112 -6.80 -28.37 -0.02
N GLY A 113 -7.16 -28.04 -1.27
CA GLY A 113 -8.16 -27.01 -1.53
C GLY A 113 -9.54 -27.41 -1.01
N GLU A 114 -10.40 -26.42 -0.84
CA GLU A 114 -11.80 -26.67 -0.49
C GLU A 114 -12.52 -27.44 -1.62
N PRO A 115 -13.52 -28.29 -1.29
CA PRO A 115 -14.37 -28.93 -2.30
C PRO A 115 -15.00 -27.89 -3.24
N GLY A 116 -15.16 -28.25 -4.51
CA GLY A 116 -15.90 -27.44 -5.46
C GLY A 116 -17.37 -27.29 -5.06
N ARG A 117 -18.02 -26.25 -5.59
CA ARG A 117 -19.48 -26.12 -5.46
C ARG A 117 -20.18 -27.20 -6.27
N ASP A 118 -21.36 -27.59 -5.81
CA ASP A 118 -22.23 -28.49 -6.57
C ASP A 118 -22.55 -27.91 -7.95
N GLY A 119 -22.76 -28.79 -8.93
CA GLY A 119 -23.16 -28.40 -10.28
C GLY A 119 -24.60 -27.87 -10.32
N GLU A 120 -24.94 -27.13 -11.37
CA GLU A 120 -26.32 -26.71 -11.60
C GLU A 120 -27.22 -27.91 -11.93
N ASP A 121 -28.48 -27.82 -11.55
CA ASP A 121 -29.49 -28.83 -11.90
C ASP A 121 -29.63 -28.98 -13.42
N GLY A 122 -29.89 -30.22 -13.85
CA GLY A 122 -30.13 -30.53 -15.26
C GLY A 122 -31.38 -29.83 -15.82
N ARG A 123 -31.38 -29.58 -17.14
CA ARG A 123 -32.57 -29.02 -17.81
C ARG A 123 -33.75 -29.99 -17.72
N PRO A 124 -34.99 -29.48 -17.56
CA PRO A 124 -36.19 -30.31 -17.66
C PRO A 124 -36.24 -31.08 -18.99
N GLY A 125 -36.73 -32.32 -18.95
CA GLY A 125 -36.92 -33.14 -20.14
C GLY A 125 -37.97 -32.57 -21.10
N THR A 126 -37.89 -32.94 -22.38
CA THR A 126 -38.89 -32.53 -23.39
C THR A 126 -40.27 -33.12 -23.09
N PRO A 127 -41.36 -32.37 -23.31
CA PRO A 127 -42.72 -32.90 -23.23
C PRO A 127 -42.92 -34.10 -24.18
N GLY A 128 -43.68 -35.10 -23.76
CA GLY A 128 -43.98 -36.27 -24.58
C GLY A 128 -44.92 -35.93 -25.76
N VAL A 129 -44.67 -36.53 -26.93
CA VAL A 129 -45.52 -36.36 -28.12
C VAL A 129 -46.71 -37.31 -28.04
N ALA A 130 -47.92 -36.77 -27.97
CA ALA A 130 -49.15 -37.55 -28.16
C ALA A 130 -49.45 -37.64 -29.67
N ILE A 131 -49.40 -38.85 -30.24
CA ILE A 131 -49.76 -39.09 -31.63
C ILE A 131 -51.29 -39.18 -31.73
N ALA A 132 -51.92 -38.17 -32.33
CA ALA A 132 -53.33 -38.23 -32.68
C ALA A 132 -53.49 -39.11 -33.93
N VAL A 133 -53.95 -40.36 -33.73
CA VAL A 133 -54.29 -41.27 -34.83
C VAL A 133 -55.58 -40.79 -35.48
N THR A 134 -55.51 -40.40 -36.75
CA THR A 134 -56.71 -40.20 -37.58
C THR A 134 -56.74 -41.31 -38.63
N HIS A 135 -57.81 -42.12 -38.61
CA HIS A 135 -58.06 -43.21 -39.54
C HIS A 135 -59.03 -42.69 -40.61
N ASN A 136 -58.69 -42.87 -41.90
CA ASN A 136 -59.62 -42.60 -43.01
C ASN A 136 -60.74 -43.63 -43.06
#